data_AF-A0A119CXW4-F1
#
_entry.id   AF-A0A119CXW4-F1
#
_cell.length_a   1.000
_cell.length_b   1.000
_cell.length_c   1.000
_cell.angle_alpha   90.00
_cell.angle_beta   90.00
_cell.angle_gamma   90.00
#
_symmetry.space_group_name_H-M   'P 1'
#
loop_
_entity.id
_entity.type
_entity.pdbx_description
1 polymer ?
#
loop_
_entity_poly.entity_id
_entity_poly.type
_entity_poly.pdbx_seq_one_letter_code
_entity_poly.pdbx_strand_id
1 'polypeptide(L)'
;MPGIRHIIAVGSGKGGVGKSTVSVNLALALQQLGASVGIVDADILGPSIPGMLGIPTGEPPAMTPENKMIPAERHGLKVVSMGMLTGDDKPAVLRGPMVGKYLKMFVGGVQWGPLDYLILDLPPGTGDTQLTLAQSMPLSGVVIVTTPQAVSLKIARRGLRMFEKVQVPILGIVENMRSFTCPHCGESTDIFRHGGGEQMSQELGVPFLGALPLDADVVTCGDEGRPIVVDQPKSVSARVYATIAAALVEQLHAAVATLKPFVWKWDSNEGAPAWLEGAVRPAGARNTPIGLLRRDPRTLSILWEDGHRDDFDVRDLRLACHCALCVEEMSGRKLLDPKTVRADVSPRQIVSVGNYAIGFDWNDGHNSGIHSFNDLRALGERAMTKNVENV
;
A
#
# COMPACT_ATOMS: atom_id res chain seq x y z
N MET A 1 -6.38 2.42 -9.47
CA MET A 1 -6.48 1.37 -10.53
C MET A 1 -7.86 1.43 -11.16
N PRO A 2 -8.08 0.96 -12.40
CA PRO A 2 -9.42 0.93 -12.99
C PRO A 2 -10.38 0.20 -12.06
N GLY A 3 -11.44 0.88 -11.61
CA GLY A 3 -12.47 0.32 -10.74
C GLY A 3 -12.17 0.28 -9.24
N ILE A 4 -10.95 0.54 -8.76
CA ILE A 4 -10.63 0.53 -7.31
C ILE A 4 -10.22 1.93 -6.85
N ARG A 5 -11.00 2.52 -5.93
CA ARG A 5 -10.76 3.88 -5.41
C ARG A 5 -9.56 3.94 -4.46
N HIS A 6 -9.52 3.09 -3.44
CA HIS A 6 -8.44 3.05 -2.45
C HIS A 6 -7.90 1.64 -2.24
N ILE A 7 -6.58 1.51 -2.12
CA ILE A 7 -5.91 0.26 -1.74
C ILE A 7 -5.22 0.49 -0.40
N ILE A 8 -5.64 -0.24 0.63
CA ILE A 8 -5.17 -0.04 2.01
C ILE A 8 -4.44 -1.29 2.45
N ALA A 9 -3.17 -1.12 2.80
CA ALA A 9 -2.42 -2.21 3.42
C ALA A 9 -2.71 -2.30 4.91
N VAL A 10 -2.78 -3.52 5.44
CA VAL A 10 -2.78 -3.79 6.87
C VAL A 10 -1.51 -4.56 7.19
N GLY A 11 -0.61 -3.91 7.94
CA GLY A 11 0.70 -4.45 8.30
C GLY A 11 0.85 -4.69 9.79
N SER A 12 1.79 -5.55 10.16
CA SER A 12 2.21 -5.72 11.55
C SER A 12 3.70 -5.97 11.66
N GLY A 13 4.30 -5.48 12.74
CA GLY A 13 5.73 -5.71 13.00
C GLY A 13 6.05 -7.17 13.31
N LYS A 14 5.13 -7.91 13.93
CA LYS A 14 5.33 -9.32 14.32
C LYS A 14 4.09 -10.17 14.01
N GLY A 15 4.27 -11.49 13.98
CA GLY A 15 3.17 -12.45 13.94
C GLY A 15 2.38 -12.48 15.26
N GLY A 16 1.11 -12.92 15.20
CA GLY A 16 0.27 -13.14 16.38
C GLY A 16 -0.31 -11.89 17.04
N VAL A 17 -0.27 -10.71 16.40
CA VAL A 17 -0.95 -9.49 16.90
C VAL A 17 -2.43 -9.41 16.53
N GLY A 18 -2.96 -10.41 15.80
CA GLY A 18 -4.33 -10.39 15.27
C GLY A 18 -4.52 -9.50 14.04
N LYS A 19 -3.46 -9.30 13.24
CA LYS A 19 -3.49 -8.50 12.00
C LYS A 19 -4.63 -8.93 11.06
N SER A 20 -4.71 -10.22 10.71
CA SER A 20 -5.73 -10.74 9.79
C SER A 20 -7.15 -10.63 10.37
N THR A 21 -7.30 -10.81 11.68
CA THR A 21 -8.55 -10.55 12.41
C THR A 21 -8.99 -9.10 12.28
N VAL A 22 -8.05 -8.16 12.43
CA VAL A 22 -8.31 -6.73 12.24
C VAL A 22 -8.64 -6.45 10.78
N SER A 23 -7.90 -7.01 9.82
CA SER A 23 -8.14 -6.82 8.37
C SER A 23 -9.57 -7.22 7.96
N VAL A 24 -10.04 -8.40 8.40
CA VAL A 24 -11.39 -8.90 8.08
C VAL A 24 -12.48 -8.03 8.71
N ASN A 25 -12.37 -7.75 10.01
CA ASN A 25 -13.41 -6.99 10.70
C ASN A 25 -13.41 -5.50 10.31
N LEU A 26 -12.26 -4.93 9.97
CA LEU A 26 -12.16 -3.59 9.41
C LEU A 26 -12.83 -3.52 8.02
N ALA A 27 -12.60 -4.52 7.16
CA ALA A 27 -13.26 -4.59 5.85
C ALA A 27 -14.79 -4.65 5.98
N LEU A 28 -15.30 -5.47 6.90
CA LEU A 28 -16.74 -5.57 7.20
C LEU A 28 -17.30 -4.29 7.83
N ALA A 29 -16.54 -3.64 8.70
CA ALA A 29 -16.95 -2.36 9.29
C ALA A 29 -17.03 -1.24 8.25
N LEU A 30 -16.09 -1.19 7.29
CA LEU A 30 -16.17 -0.27 6.14
C LEU A 30 -17.41 -0.56 5.27
N GLN A 31 -17.75 -1.83 5.07
CA GLN A 31 -18.96 -2.21 4.35
C GLN A 31 -20.24 -1.79 5.09
N GLN A 32 -20.27 -1.85 6.43
CA GLN A 32 -21.39 -1.32 7.23
C GLN A 32 -21.57 0.19 7.10
N LEU A 33 -20.51 0.92 6.72
CA LEU A 33 -20.58 2.34 6.36
C LEU A 33 -21.06 2.56 4.90
N GLY A 34 -21.47 1.50 4.20
CA GLY A 34 -22.03 1.55 2.84
C GLY A 34 -21.00 1.40 1.72
N ALA A 35 -19.74 1.05 2.05
CA ALA A 35 -18.68 0.93 1.05
C ALA A 35 -18.68 -0.43 0.34
N SER A 36 -18.30 -0.46 -0.94
CA SER A 36 -17.96 -1.70 -1.63
C SER A 36 -16.51 -2.10 -1.31
N VAL A 37 -16.33 -3.30 -0.74
CA VAL A 37 -15.03 -3.71 -0.17
C VAL A 37 -14.57 -5.07 -0.72
N GLY A 38 -13.32 -5.12 -1.14
CA GLY A 38 -12.59 -6.35 -1.41
C GLY A 38 -11.48 -6.56 -0.39
N ILE A 39 -11.06 -7.81 -0.20
CA ILE A 39 -9.93 -8.17 0.65
C ILE A 39 -9.02 -9.18 -0.06
N VAL A 40 -7.72 -8.96 0.04
CA VAL A 40 -6.67 -9.87 -0.43
C VAL A 40 -5.88 -10.36 0.76
N ASP A 41 -5.80 -11.68 0.91
CA ASP A 41 -4.87 -12.33 1.81
C ASP A 41 -3.50 -12.46 1.14
N ALA A 42 -2.57 -11.58 1.54
CA ALA A 42 -1.21 -11.58 1.04
C ALA A 42 -0.25 -12.39 1.93
N ASP A 43 -0.74 -13.00 3.02
CA ASP A 43 0.05 -13.87 3.87
C ASP A 43 0.11 -15.30 3.30
N ILE A 44 0.91 -15.44 2.25
CA ILE A 44 1.09 -16.67 1.48
C ILE A 44 1.49 -17.89 2.34
N LEU A 45 2.23 -17.67 3.43
CA LEU A 45 2.79 -18.76 4.25
C LEU A 45 1.83 -19.26 5.33
N GLY A 46 0.80 -18.48 5.64
CA GLY A 46 -0.19 -18.80 6.66
C GLY A 46 -1.51 -18.11 6.38
N PRO A 47 -2.18 -18.41 5.25
CA PRO A 47 -3.43 -17.75 4.90
C PRO A 47 -4.47 -18.08 5.96
N SER A 48 -5.13 -17.05 6.49
CA SER A 48 -6.13 -17.20 7.55
C SER A 48 -7.51 -16.65 7.15
N ILE A 49 -7.55 -15.74 6.17
CA ILE A 49 -8.77 -15.04 5.79
C ILE A 49 -9.88 -15.96 5.29
N PRO A 50 -9.62 -17.00 4.45
CA PRO A 50 -10.67 -17.92 4.01
C PRO A 50 -11.38 -18.60 5.18
N GLY A 51 -10.63 -19.12 6.14
CA GLY A 51 -11.18 -19.74 7.36
C GLY A 51 -12.00 -18.75 8.18
N MET A 52 -11.49 -17.54 8.40
CA MET A 52 -12.19 -16.49 9.16
C MET A 52 -13.51 -16.02 8.52
N LEU A 53 -13.68 -16.24 7.22
CA LEU A 53 -14.92 -15.91 6.49
C LEU A 53 -15.81 -17.15 6.27
N GLY A 54 -15.34 -18.35 6.60
CA GLY A 54 -16.02 -19.60 6.29
C GLY A 54 -16.09 -19.88 4.79
N ILE A 55 -15.02 -19.52 4.06
CA ILE A 55 -14.85 -19.82 2.64
C ILE A 55 -14.08 -21.14 2.52
N PRO A 56 -14.61 -22.12 1.77
CA PRO A 56 -13.88 -23.36 1.49
C PRO A 56 -12.51 -23.10 0.86
N THR A 57 -11.48 -23.80 1.33
CA THR A 57 -10.12 -23.78 0.78
C THR A 57 -9.90 -24.92 -0.21
N GLY A 58 -8.87 -24.80 -1.04
CA GLY A 58 -8.43 -25.87 -1.94
C GLY A 58 -9.20 -26.04 -3.25
N GLU A 59 -10.18 -25.20 -3.52
CA GLU A 59 -10.80 -25.08 -4.84
C GLU A 59 -10.26 -23.85 -5.59
N PRO A 60 -9.60 -24.04 -6.76
CA PRO A 60 -9.11 -22.91 -7.52
C PRO A 60 -10.28 -22.03 -7.99
N PRO A 61 -10.13 -20.69 -7.92
CA PRO A 61 -11.17 -19.77 -8.31
C PRO A 61 -11.49 -19.91 -9.80
N ALA A 62 -12.77 -19.75 -10.14
CA ALA A 62 -13.22 -19.73 -11.52
C ALA A 62 -12.59 -18.56 -12.29
N MET A 63 -12.46 -18.74 -13.61
CA MET A 63 -11.90 -17.74 -14.52
C MET A 63 -12.98 -17.23 -15.47
N THR A 64 -12.93 -15.95 -15.82
CA THR A 64 -13.76 -15.36 -16.87
C THR A 64 -13.28 -15.78 -18.26
N PRO A 65 -14.10 -15.62 -19.31
CA PRO A 65 -13.65 -15.82 -20.71
C PRO A 65 -12.43 -14.97 -21.09
N GLU A 66 -12.27 -13.80 -20.48
CA GLU A 66 -11.12 -12.90 -20.65
C GLU A 66 -9.91 -13.27 -19.77
N ASN A 67 -9.92 -14.48 -19.19
CA ASN A 67 -8.86 -15.02 -18.35
C ASN A 67 -8.58 -14.17 -17.08
N LYS A 68 -9.63 -13.55 -16.51
CA LYS A 68 -9.56 -12.92 -15.19
C LYS A 68 -10.06 -13.88 -14.10
N MET A 69 -9.46 -13.81 -12.93
CA MET A 69 -9.91 -14.57 -11.76
C MET A 69 -11.20 -13.96 -11.19
N ILE A 70 -12.20 -14.81 -10.93
CA ILE A 70 -13.44 -14.42 -10.25
C ILE A 70 -13.19 -14.54 -8.73
N PRO A 71 -13.32 -13.46 -7.95
CA PRO A 71 -13.09 -13.51 -6.51
C PRO A 71 -14.22 -14.30 -5.82
N ALA A 72 -13.91 -14.97 -4.71
CA ALA A 72 -14.94 -15.56 -3.86
C ALA A 72 -15.76 -14.46 -3.21
N GLU A 73 -17.04 -14.71 -2.93
CA GLU A 73 -17.91 -13.75 -2.25
C GLU A 73 -18.49 -14.34 -0.96
N ARG A 74 -18.34 -13.60 0.15
CA ARG A 74 -18.82 -14.04 1.46
C ARG A 74 -19.06 -12.83 2.35
N HIS A 75 -20.18 -12.81 3.07
CA HIS A 75 -20.61 -11.65 3.88
C HIS A 75 -20.62 -10.34 3.07
N GLY A 76 -20.88 -10.42 1.75
CA GLY A 76 -20.82 -9.31 0.80
C GLY A 76 -19.42 -8.77 0.48
N LEU A 77 -18.35 -9.36 1.01
CA LEU A 77 -16.97 -9.05 0.64
C LEU A 77 -16.55 -9.88 -0.57
N LYS A 78 -15.75 -9.26 -1.45
CA LYS A 78 -14.99 -9.98 -2.48
C LYS A 78 -13.64 -10.39 -1.91
N VAL A 79 -13.24 -11.65 -2.09
CA VAL A 79 -12.11 -12.25 -1.39
C VAL A 79 -11.22 -13.00 -2.36
N VAL A 80 -9.92 -12.77 -2.24
CA VAL A 80 -8.89 -13.58 -2.88
C VAL A 80 -7.83 -13.92 -1.86
N SER A 81 -7.44 -15.19 -1.79
CA SER A 81 -6.38 -15.65 -0.91
C SER A 81 -5.50 -16.67 -1.62
N MET A 82 -4.23 -16.72 -1.23
CA MET A 82 -3.33 -17.77 -1.70
C MET A 82 -3.81 -19.17 -1.29
N GLY A 83 -4.48 -19.30 -0.14
CA GLY A 83 -5.08 -20.58 0.31
C GLY A 83 -6.18 -21.12 -0.61
N MET A 84 -6.67 -20.31 -1.56
CA MET A 84 -7.61 -20.78 -2.60
C MET A 84 -6.86 -21.40 -3.80
N LEU A 85 -5.59 -21.04 -4.03
CA LEU A 85 -4.81 -21.54 -5.17
C LEU A 85 -4.00 -22.80 -4.85
N THR A 86 -3.57 -22.92 -3.60
CA THR A 86 -2.82 -24.07 -3.10
C THR A 86 -3.77 -24.93 -2.29
N GLY A 87 -4.11 -26.12 -2.78
CA GLY A 87 -4.80 -27.12 -1.97
C GLY A 87 -4.03 -27.35 -0.66
N ASP A 88 -4.76 -27.56 0.43
CA ASP A 88 -4.19 -27.89 1.73
C ASP A 88 -3.26 -29.11 1.59
N ASP A 89 -2.11 -29.09 2.28
CA ASP A 89 -1.04 -30.12 2.36
C ASP A 89 0.20 -30.06 1.45
N LYS A 90 0.46 -28.97 0.71
CA LYS A 90 1.84 -28.77 0.17
C LYS A 90 2.38 -27.40 0.56
N PRO A 91 3.47 -27.32 1.38
CA PRO A 91 4.14 -26.04 1.59
C PRO A 91 4.67 -25.56 0.24
N ALA A 92 3.95 -24.62 -0.37
CA ALA A 92 4.41 -23.97 -1.57
C ALA A 92 5.66 -23.18 -1.19
N VAL A 93 6.84 -23.73 -1.48
CA VAL A 93 8.12 -23.03 -1.32
C VAL A 93 8.16 -21.93 -2.37
N LEU A 94 7.46 -20.84 -2.08
CA LEU A 94 7.35 -19.67 -2.93
C LEU A 94 8.56 -18.79 -2.68
N ARG A 95 9.50 -18.79 -3.64
CA ARG A 95 10.63 -17.85 -3.61
C ARG A 95 10.11 -16.42 -3.80
N GLY A 96 10.75 -15.44 -3.14
CA GLY A 96 10.32 -14.03 -3.09
C GLY A 96 9.80 -13.41 -4.42
N PRO A 97 10.45 -13.63 -5.57
CA PRO A 97 9.95 -13.11 -6.85
C PRO A 97 8.55 -13.61 -7.25
N MET A 98 8.17 -14.81 -6.83
CA MET A 98 6.84 -15.37 -7.09
C MET A 98 5.76 -14.67 -6.28
N VAL A 99 6.07 -14.26 -5.04
CA VAL A 99 5.14 -13.51 -4.17
C VAL A 99 4.69 -12.22 -4.82
N GLY A 100 5.64 -11.44 -5.35
CA GLY A 100 5.32 -10.21 -6.09
C GLY A 100 4.47 -10.48 -7.35
N LYS A 101 4.71 -11.59 -8.05
CA LYS A 101 3.91 -11.97 -9.23
C LYS A 101 2.46 -12.32 -8.85
N TYR A 102 2.26 -13.14 -7.82
CA TYR A 102 0.91 -13.50 -7.34
C TYR A 102 0.15 -12.27 -6.86
N LEU A 103 0.79 -11.33 -6.18
CA LEU A 103 0.11 -10.14 -5.68
C LEU A 103 -0.24 -9.14 -6.79
N LYS A 104 0.62 -8.98 -7.79
CA LYS A 104 0.25 -8.27 -9.02
C LYS A 104 -0.94 -8.93 -9.72
N MET A 105 -1.00 -10.26 -9.75
CA MET A 105 -2.13 -11.01 -10.28
C MET A 105 -3.40 -10.83 -9.44
N PHE A 106 -3.33 -10.88 -8.11
CA PHE A 106 -4.49 -10.72 -7.23
C PHE A 106 -5.12 -9.33 -7.31
N VAL A 107 -4.32 -8.30 -7.60
CA VAL A 107 -4.86 -6.95 -7.69
C VAL A 107 -5.21 -6.56 -9.13
N GLY A 108 -4.42 -6.96 -10.13
CA GLY A 108 -4.66 -6.62 -11.54
C GLY A 108 -5.40 -7.66 -12.37
N GLY A 109 -5.27 -8.94 -12.02
CA GLY A 109 -5.81 -10.09 -12.76
C GLY A 109 -7.15 -10.62 -12.24
N VAL A 110 -7.74 -9.96 -11.24
CA VAL A 110 -9.02 -10.34 -10.64
C VAL A 110 -10.14 -9.41 -11.13
N GLN A 111 -11.33 -9.96 -11.36
CA GLN A 111 -12.53 -9.20 -11.69
C GLN A 111 -13.17 -8.59 -10.43
N TRP A 112 -12.49 -7.62 -9.83
CA TRP A 112 -12.99 -6.93 -8.64
C TRP A 112 -14.30 -6.15 -8.89
N GLY A 113 -14.50 -5.63 -10.10
CA GLY A 113 -15.55 -4.65 -10.36
C GLY A 113 -15.27 -3.32 -9.63
N PRO A 114 -16.28 -2.44 -9.48
CA PRO A 114 -16.13 -1.19 -8.75
C PRO A 114 -16.01 -1.44 -7.24
N LEU A 115 -14.88 -1.05 -6.66
CA LEU A 115 -14.58 -1.11 -5.23
C LEU A 115 -14.18 0.26 -4.69
N ASP A 116 -14.65 0.56 -3.50
CA ASP A 116 -14.26 1.73 -2.73
C ASP A 116 -12.94 1.47 -2.00
N TYR A 117 -12.84 0.29 -1.40
CA TYR A 117 -11.66 -0.13 -0.65
C TYR A 117 -11.24 -1.55 -1.05
N LEU A 118 -9.95 -1.72 -1.32
CA LEU A 118 -9.31 -3.03 -1.38
C LEU A 118 -8.34 -3.14 -0.20
N ILE A 119 -8.66 -4.01 0.76
CA ILE A 119 -7.82 -4.26 1.93
C ILE A 119 -6.79 -5.34 1.58
N LEU A 120 -5.51 -5.06 1.81
CA LEU A 120 -4.41 -6.03 1.62
C LEU A 120 -3.87 -6.45 2.98
N ASP A 121 -4.13 -7.70 3.38
CA ASP A 121 -3.58 -8.28 4.60
C ASP A 121 -2.15 -8.76 4.36
N LEU A 122 -1.17 -7.94 4.73
CA LEU A 122 0.24 -8.21 4.42
C LEU A 122 0.81 -9.35 5.28
N PRO A 123 1.83 -10.10 4.84
CA PRO A 123 2.52 -11.07 5.70
C PRO A 123 3.16 -10.35 6.90
N PRO A 124 3.34 -10.99 8.06
CA PRO A 124 3.92 -10.35 9.25
C PRO A 124 5.40 -10.00 9.06
N GLY A 125 5.89 -9.04 9.86
CA GLY A 125 7.32 -8.72 9.93
C GLY A 125 7.66 -7.34 9.37
N THR A 126 8.96 -7.08 9.20
CA THR A 126 9.47 -5.88 8.53
C THR A 126 10.52 -6.27 7.49
N GLY A 127 10.34 -7.44 6.88
CA GLY A 127 11.28 -8.03 5.92
C GLY A 127 11.02 -7.57 4.49
N ASP A 128 11.90 -7.99 3.59
CA ASP A 128 11.92 -7.56 2.18
C ASP A 128 10.61 -7.87 1.43
N THR A 129 9.83 -8.86 1.88
CA THR A 129 8.53 -9.17 1.29
C THR A 129 7.56 -8.00 1.42
N GLN A 130 7.34 -7.45 2.62
CA GLN A 130 6.42 -6.30 2.77
C GLN A 130 6.89 -5.08 1.98
N LEU A 131 8.21 -4.83 1.94
CA LEU A 131 8.80 -3.74 1.16
C LEU A 131 8.53 -3.93 -0.34
N THR A 132 8.79 -5.15 -0.87
CA THR A 132 8.54 -5.49 -2.27
C THR A 132 7.06 -5.29 -2.63
N LEU A 133 6.14 -5.59 -1.71
CA LEU A 133 4.71 -5.38 -1.91
C LEU A 133 4.33 -3.91 -1.94
N ALA A 134 4.83 -3.13 -0.97
CA ALA A 134 4.60 -1.70 -0.92
C ALA A 134 5.16 -0.97 -2.15
N GLN A 135 6.25 -1.47 -2.75
CA GLN A 135 6.84 -0.94 -3.98
C GLN A 135 6.09 -1.38 -5.24
N SER A 136 5.51 -2.58 -5.23
CA SER A 136 4.85 -3.16 -6.40
C SER A 136 3.47 -2.57 -6.66
N MET A 137 2.90 -1.86 -5.69
CA MET A 137 1.49 -1.47 -5.69
C MET A 137 1.30 -0.05 -5.16
N PRO A 138 0.42 0.73 -5.78
CA PRO A 138 0.16 2.10 -5.36
C PRO A 138 -0.85 2.13 -4.20
N LEU A 139 -0.33 2.01 -2.99
CA LEU A 139 -1.13 1.98 -1.77
C LEU A 139 -1.63 3.40 -1.43
N SER A 140 -2.93 3.56 -1.17
CA SER A 140 -3.49 4.79 -0.60
C SER A 140 -2.97 5.05 0.81
N GLY A 141 -2.56 4.00 1.51
CA GLY A 141 -1.85 4.08 2.77
C GLY A 141 -1.82 2.74 3.49
N VAL A 142 -1.30 2.76 4.71
CA VAL A 142 -1.16 1.57 5.56
C VAL A 142 -1.71 1.80 6.96
N VAL A 143 -2.41 0.79 7.48
CA VAL A 143 -2.79 0.66 8.89
C VAL A 143 -1.81 -0.30 9.57
N ILE A 144 -1.24 0.12 10.69
CA ILE A 144 -0.32 -0.73 11.48
C ILE A 144 -1.03 -1.31 12.69
N VAL A 145 -1.07 -2.63 12.76
CA VAL A 145 -1.61 -3.38 13.90
C VAL A 145 -0.48 -3.73 14.86
N THR A 146 -0.66 -3.38 16.13
CA THR A 146 0.27 -3.70 17.22
C THR A 146 -0.49 -4.24 18.43
N THR A 147 0.25 -4.64 19.46
CA THR A 147 -0.30 -4.89 20.82
C THR A 147 0.41 -3.98 21.82
N PRO A 148 -0.11 -3.79 23.05
CA PRO A 148 0.50 -2.91 24.05
C PRO A 148 1.89 -3.34 24.55
N GLN A 149 2.34 -4.54 24.18
CA GLN A 149 3.62 -5.09 24.62
C GLN A 149 4.80 -4.29 24.04
N ALA A 150 5.76 -3.92 24.88
CA ALA A 150 6.92 -3.12 24.48
C ALA A 150 7.71 -3.71 23.29
N VAL A 151 7.80 -5.03 23.19
CA VAL A 151 8.45 -5.72 22.07
C VAL A 151 7.68 -5.50 20.76
N SER A 152 6.35 -5.63 20.79
CA SER A 152 5.49 -5.35 19.62
C SER A 152 5.66 -3.92 19.12
N LEU A 153 5.66 -2.96 20.05
CA LEU A 153 5.80 -1.54 19.73
C LEU A 153 7.14 -1.24 19.04
N LYS A 154 8.26 -1.77 19.55
CA LYS A 154 9.58 -1.59 18.92
C LYS A 154 9.59 -2.08 17.47
N ILE A 155 8.93 -3.21 17.18
CA ILE A 155 8.91 -3.77 15.84
C ILE A 155 7.91 -3.01 14.94
N ALA A 156 6.77 -2.58 15.48
CA ALA A 156 5.83 -1.70 14.78
C ALA A 156 6.50 -0.39 14.34
N ARG A 157 7.35 0.23 15.19
CA ARG A 157 8.15 1.41 14.82
C ARG A 157 9.08 1.15 13.63
N ARG A 158 9.68 -0.05 13.57
CA ARG A 158 10.51 -0.45 12.43
C ARG A 158 9.68 -0.64 11.16
N GLY A 159 8.48 -1.22 11.29
CA GLY A 159 7.53 -1.38 10.19
C GLY A 159 7.08 -0.03 9.60
N LEU A 160 6.74 0.94 10.46
CA LEU A 160 6.38 2.29 10.01
C LEU A 160 7.48 2.94 9.17
N ARG A 161 8.73 2.92 9.66
CA ARG A 161 9.87 3.46 8.92
C ARG A 161 10.12 2.78 7.57
N MET A 162 9.69 1.53 7.41
CA MET A 162 9.75 0.84 6.13
C MET A 162 8.77 1.46 5.12
N PHE A 163 7.53 1.70 5.52
CA PHE A 163 6.50 2.32 4.68
C PHE A 163 6.82 3.78 4.35
N GLU A 164 7.41 4.54 5.29
CA GLU A 164 7.90 5.90 5.04
C GLU A 164 8.97 5.93 3.93
N LYS A 165 9.90 4.97 3.93
CA LYS A 165 10.95 4.86 2.89
C LYS A 165 10.39 4.68 1.48
N VAL A 166 9.21 4.06 1.36
CA VAL A 166 8.51 3.85 0.08
C VAL A 166 7.34 4.83 -0.11
N GLN A 167 7.31 5.90 0.69
CA GLN A 167 6.34 7.01 0.56
C GLN A 167 4.88 6.54 0.64
N VAL A 168 4.62 5.48 1.41
CA VAL A 168 3.26 5.02 1.68
C VAL A 168 2.73 5.76 2.91
N PRO A 169 1.61 6.51 2.79
CA PRO A 169 1.03 7.24 3.91
C PRO A 169 0.65 6.30 5.05
N ILE A 170 1.03 6.64 6.28
CA ILE A 170 0.57 5.92 7.46
C ILE A 170 -0.80 6.46 7.85
N LEU A 171 -1.85 5.67 7.61
CA LEU A 171 -3.23 6.06 7.91
C LEU A 171 -3.54 5.95 9.41
N GLY A 172 -2.78 5.11 10.12
CA GLY A 172 -2.73 5.13 11.57
C GLY A 172 -2.41 3.80 12.22
N ILE A 173 -2.41 3.82 13.54
CA ILE A 173 -2.12 2.66 14.40
C ILE A 173 -3.41 2.13 15.00
N VAL A 174 -3.57 0.80 14.96
CA VAL A 174 -4.58 0.06 15.72
C VAL A 174 -3.88 -0.76 16.79
N GLU A 175 -4.22 -0.52 18.06
CA GLU A 175 -3.74 -1.32 19.18
C GLU A 175 -4.73 -2.46 19.46
N ASN A 176 -4.35 -3.69 19.16
CA ASN A 176 -5.17 -4.87 19.43
C ASN A 176 -4.88 -5.46 20.82
N MET A 177 -5.86 -6.16 21.39
CA MET A 177 -5.74 -6.86 22.68
C MET A 177 -5.34 -5.93 23.84
N ARG A 178 -5.98 -4.74 23.92
CA ARG A 178 -5.65 -3.71 24.92
C ARG A 178 -6.07 -4.12 26.33
N SER A 179 -7.36 -4.36 26.52
CA SER A 179 -7.97 -4.67 27.82
C SER A 179 -8.92 -5.85 27.70
N PHE A 180 -9.09 -6.60 28.77
CA PHE A 180 -10.06 -7.67 28.87
C PHE A 180 -11.19 -7.25 29.78
N THR A 181 -12.42 -7.33 29.29
CA THR A 181 -13.61 -7.07 30.10
C THR A 181 -14.13 -8.40 30.63
N CYS A 182 -14.14 -8.55 31.95
CA CYS A 182 -14.62 -9.78 32.58
C CYS A 182 -16.11 -9.98 32.27
N PRO A 183 -16.51 -11.11 31.65
CA PRO A 183 -17.91 -11.35 31.31
C PRO A 183 -18.80 -11.59 32.54
N HIS A 184 -18.22 -11.89 33.70
CA HIS A 184 -18.97 -12.14 34.94
C HIS A 184 -19.28 -10.87 35.73
N CYS A 185 -18.34 -9.91 35.80
CA CYS A 185 -18.50 -8.69 36.62
C CYS A 185 -18.49 -7.38 35.82
N GLY A 186 -18.14 -7.41 34.53
CA GLY A 186 -18.05 -6.22 33.68
C GLY A 186 -16.82 -5.34 33.92
N GLU A 187 -15.94 -5.70 34.85
CA GLU A 187 -14.70 -4.96 35.13
C GLU A 187 -13.69 -5.14 34.00
N SER A 188 -13.04 -4.05 33.59
CA SER A 188 -12.00 -4.07 32.56
C SER A 188 -10.62 -4.12 33.20
N THR A 189 -9.80 -5.08 32.77
CA THR A 189 -8.43 -5.27 33.25
C THR A 189 -7.45 -5.19 32.09
N ASP A 190 -6.39 -4.40 32.25
CA ASP A 190 -5.27 -4.38 31.30
C ASP A 190 -4.39 -5.61 31.55
N ILE A 191 -4.54 -6.66 30.73
CA ILE A 191 -3.77 -7.91 30.88
C ILE A 191 -2.27 -7.69 30.65
N PHE A 192 -1.91 -6.74 29.78
CA PHE A 192 -0.53 -6.43 29.45
C PHE A 192 -0.10 -5.09 30.05
N ARG A 193 -0.19 -4.05 29.24
CA ARG A 193 -0.02 -2.63 29.56
C ARG A 193 -1.06 -1.90 28.70
N HIS A 194 -1.27 -0.60 28.90
CA HIS A 194 -2.15 0.19 28.04
C HIS A 194 -1.42 1.38 27.43
N GLY A 195 -1.96 1.89 26.32
CA GLY A 195 -1.56 3.17 25.75
C GLY A 195 -0.23 3.15 25.00
N GLY A 196 0.36 1.98 24.77
CA GLY A 196 1.65 1.87 24.09
C GLY A 196 1.57 2.31 22.62
N GLY A 197 0.51 1.91 21.93
CA GLY A 197 0.21 2.31 20.55
C GLY A 197 -0.17 3.79 20.44
N GLU A 198 -0.90 4.32 21.42
CA GLU A 198 -1.27 5.74 21.49
C GLU A 198 -0.05 6.64 21.74
N GLN A 199 0.81 6.28 22.71
CA GLN A 199 2.09 6.96 22.93
C GLN A 199 2.97 6.91 21.68
N MET A 200 3.05 5.75 21.03
CA MET A 200 3.81 5.59 19.79
C MET A 200 3.26 6.46 18.65
N SER A 201 1.94 6.62 18.57
CA SER A 201 1.29 7.52 17.62
C SER A 201 1.73 8.97 17.86
N GLN A 202 1.72 9.44 19.11
CA GLN A 202 2.15 10.79 19.48
C GLN A 202 3.64 11.01 19.18
N GLU A 203 4.50 10.06 19.55
CA GLU A 203 5.95 10.16 19.33
C GLU A 203 6.34 10.24 17.86
N LEU A 204 5.58 9.56 16.99
CA LEU A 204 5.86 9.48 15.55
C LEU A 204 5.03 10.47 14.71
N GLY A 205 4.11 11.21 15.33
CA GLY A 205 3.22 12.11 14.60
C GLY A 205 2.29 11.40 13.62
N VAL A 206 1.89 10.15 13.90
CA VAL A 206 0.98 9.36 13.05
C VAL A 206 -0.38 9.20 13.74
N PRO A 207 -1.50 9.04 13.01
CA PRO A 207 -2.82 8.92 13.63
C PRO A 207 -2.97 7.67 14.51
N PHE A 208 -3.74 7.78 15.60
CA PHE A 208 -4.21 6.64 16.37
C PHE A 208 -5.67 6.36 16.01
N LEU A 209 -5.96 5.20 15.39
CA LEU A 209 -7.31 4.88 14.92
C LEU A 209 -8.18 4.29 16.03
N GLY A 210 -7.55 3.66 17.03
CA GLY A 210 -8.25 3.12 18.19
C GLY A 210 -7.59 1.90 18.79
N ALA A 211 -8.20 1.40 19.86
CA ALA A 211 -7.76 0.21 20.57
C ALA A 211 -8.90 -0.81 20.70
N LEU A 212 -8.61 -2.07 20.34
CA LEU A 212 -9.54 -3.19 20.43
C LEU A 212 -9.33 -3.93 21.76
N PRO A 213 -10.41 -4.30 22.46
CA PRO A 213 -10.29 -5.16 23.64
C PRO A 213 -9.83 -6.57 23.25
N LEU A 214 -9.26 -7.29 24.20
CA LEU A 214 -9.14 -8.74 24.13
C LEU A 214 -10.52 -9.33 24.44
N ASP A 215 -11.15 -9.88 23.41
CA ASP A 215 -12.52 -10.35 23.44
C ASP A 215 -12.57 -11.78 22.90
N ALA A 216 -13.07 -12.71 23.72
CA ALA A 216 -13.15 -14.13 23.37
C ALA A 216 -14.13 -14.36 22.21
N ASP A 217 -15.20 -13.56 22.13
CA ASP A 217 -16.20 -13.70 21.07
C ASP A 217 -15.58 -13.39 19.71
N VAL A 218 -14.60 -12.47 19.64
CA VAL A 218 -13.87 -12.20 18.38
C VAL A 218 -13.14 -13.43 17.87
N VAL A 219 -12.57 -14.24 18.78
CA VAL A 219 -11.87 -15.48 18.45
C VAL A 219 -12.88 -16.54 18.00
N THR A 220 -13.91 -16.79 18.81
CA THR A 220 -14.95 -17.79 18.51
C THR A 220 -15.64 -17.50 17.18
N CYS A 221 -16.08 -16.26 16.98
CA CYS A 221 -16.67 -15.80 15.71
C CYS A 221 -15.72 -15.99 14.52
N GLY A 222 -14.42 -15.72 14.71
CA GLY A 222 -13.39 -15.93 13.69
C GLY A 222 -13.23 -17.39 13.31
N ASP A 223 -13.07 -18.28 14.29
CA ASP A 223 -12.87 -19.72 14.08
C ASP A 223 -14.09 -20.39 13.44
N GLU A 224 -15.29 -19.88 13.71
CA GLU A 224 -16.54 -20.35 13.11
C GLU A 224 -16.83 -19.76 11.71
N GLY A 225 -15.95 -18.91 11.18
CA GLY A 225 -16.14 -18.28 9.87
C GLY A 225 -17.26 -17.22 9.84
N ARG A 226 -17.63 -16.68 11.00
CA ARG A 226 -18.70 -15.69 11.20
C ARG A 226 -18.16 -14.48 11.96
N PRO A 227 -17.44 -13.55 11.30
CA PRO A 227 -16.73 -12.46 11.99
C PRO A 227 -17.63 -11.64 12.92
N ILE A 228 -17.07 -11.15 14.04
CA ILE A 228 -17.82 -10.47 15.12
C ILE A 228 -18.67 -9.28 14.63
N VAL A 229 -18.18 -8.56 13.61
CA VAL A 229 -18.89 -7.39 13.04
C VAL A 229 -20.21 -7.81 12.38
N VAL A 230 -20.28 -9.03 11.84
CA VAL A 230 -21.49 -9.60 11.21
C VAL A 230 -22.33 -10.36 12.23
N ASP A 231 -21.71 -11.21 13.04
CA ASP A 231 -22.42 -12.12 13.95
C ASP A 231 -22.97 -11.39 15.18
N GLN A 232 -22.21 -10.44 15.73
CA GLN A 232 -22.59 -9.67 16.91
C GLN A 232 -22.36 -8.15 16.71
N PRO A 233 -23.14 -7.49 15.84
CA PRO A 233 -22.93 -6.09 15.47
C PRO A 233 -23.11 -5.10 16.64
N LYS A 234 -23.76 -5.53 17.72
CA LYS A 234 -23.96 -4.75 18.95
C LYS A 234 -22.93 -5.08 20.05
N SER A 235 -21.92 -5.91 19.80
CA SER A 235 -20.83 -6.15 20.75
C SER A 235 -19.98 -4.88 20.92
N VAL A 236 -19.18 -4.85 22.00
CA VAL A 236 -18.20 -3.77 22.21
C VAL A 236 -17.20 -3.75 21.06
N SER A 237 -16.65 -4.93 20.71
CA SER A 237 -15.68 -5.08 19.63
C SER A 237 -16.20 -4.61 18.28
N ALA A 238 -17.44 -4.98 17.89
CA ALA A 238 -18.02 -4.52 16.63
C ALA A 238 -18.16 -2.99 16.57
N ARG A 239 -18.60 -2.34 17.65
CA ARG A 239 -18.67 -0.87 17.71
C ARG A 239 -17.31 -0.20 17.62
N VAL A 240 -16.29 -0.80 18.24
CA VAL A 240 -14.91 -0.29 18.16
C VAL A 240 -14.38 -0.43 16.73
N TYR A 241 -14.63 -1.55 16.04
CA TYR A 241 -14.30 -1.69 14.61
C TYR A 241 -15.00 -0.64 13.73
N ALA A 242 -16.29 -0.36 13.98
CA ALA A 242 -17.01 0.71 13.27
C ALA A 242 -16.39 2.09 13.51
N THR A 243 -15.94 2.37 14.74
CA THR A 243 -15.25 3.63 15.10
C THR A 243 -13.89 3.73 14.39
N ILE A 244 -13.10 2.66 14.39
CA ILE A 244 -11.82 2.58 13.68
C ILE A 244 -12.02 2.77 12.17
N ALA A 245 -13.07 2.16 11.59
CA ALA A 245 -13.40 2.32 10.18
C ALA A 245 -13.76 3.77 9.83
N ALA A 246 -14.56 4.45 10.65
CA ALA A 246 -14.89 5.86 10.47
C ALA A 246 -13.63 6.75 10.54
N ALA A 247 -12.78 6.55 11.55
CA ALA A 247 -11.51 7.27 11.67
C ALA A 247 -10.58 7.04 10.47
N LEU A 248 -10.53 5.80 9.95
CA LEU A 248 -9.75 5.47 8.76
C LEU A 248 -10.24 6.23 7.52
N VAL A 249 -11.56 6.32 7.33
CA VAL A 249 -12.16 7.08 6.21
C VAL A 249 -11.80 8.57 6.30
N GLU A 250 -11.84 9.15 7.50
CA GLU A 250 -11.41 10.53 7.72
C GLU A 250 -9.94 10.75 7.34
N GLN A 251 -9.05 9.82 7.76
CA GLN A 251 -7.63 9.90 7.41
C GLN A 251 -7.38 9.79 5.90
N LEU A 252 -8.14 8.93 5.20
CA LEU A 252 -8.04 8.81 3.75
C LEU A 252 -8.48 10.08 3.02
N HIS A 253 -9.50 10.78 3.52
CA HIS A 253 -9.91 12.08 2.97
C HIS A 253 -8.87 13.19 3.24
N ALA A 254 -8.15 13.14 4.37
CA ALA A 254 -7.09 14.09 4.67
C ALA A 254 -5.79 13.83 3.87
N ALA A 255 -5.53 12.56 3.52
CA ALA A 255 -4.32 12.11 2.80
C ALA A 255 -4.34 12.34 1.28
N VAL A 256 -5.36 13.04 0.73
CA VAL A 256 -5.60 13.26 -0.71
C VAL A 256 -4.51 14.08 -1.43
N ALA A 257 -3.43 14.48 -0.74
CA ALA A 257 -2.33 15.22 -1.35
C ALA A 257 -1.42 14.39 -2.26
N THR A 258 -1.50 13.05 -2.29
CA THR A 258 -0.62 12.22 -3.14
C THR A 258 -1.22 11.92 -4.51
N LEU A 259 -0.37 11.83 -5.53
CA LEU A 259 -0.78 11.43 -6.87
C LEU A 259 -1.40 10.03 -6.86
N LYS A 260 -2.61 9.93 -7.39
CA LYS A 260 -3.24 8.64 -7.64
C LYS A 260 -2.40 7.83 -8.63
N PRO A 261 -2.34 6.50 -8.49
CA PRO A 261 -1.67 5.66 -9.49
C PRO A 261 -2.18 5.89 -10.90
N PHE A 262 -1.24 5.96 -11.83
CA PHE A 262 -1.51 6.33 -13.21
C PHE A 262 -0.71 5.50 -14.21
N VAL A 263 -1.28 5.41 -15.41
CA VAL A 263 -0.62 4.98 -16.62
C VAL A 263 -0.85 6.09 -17.63
N TRP A 264 0.20 6.80 -17.98
CA TRP A 264 0.14 8.00 -18.80
C TRP A 264 0.80 7.75 -20.14
N LYS A 265 0.02 7.81 -21.23
CA LYS A 265 0.53 7.77 -22.60
C LYS A 265 1.03 9.17 -22.96
N TRP A 266 2.34 9.30 -23.17
CA TRP A 266 3.01 10.59 -23.28
C TRP A 266 2.49 11.42 -24.46
N ASP A 267 2.40 10.83 -25.65
CA ASP A 267 2.09 11.56 -26.88
C ASP A 267 0.64 12.08 -26.92
N SER A 268 -0.33 11.21 -26.58
CA SER A 268 -1.75 11.56 -26.56
C SER A 268 -2.19 12.30 -25.30
N ASN A 269 -1.32 12.35 -24.28
CA ASN A 269 -1.62 12.84 -22.94
C ASN A 269 -2.75 12.07 -22.22
N GLU A 270 -3.12 10.89 -22.71
CA GLU A 270 -4.16 10.06 -22.12
C GLU A 270 -3.69 9.44 -20.79
N GLY A 271 -4.51 9.52 -19.75
CA GLY A 271 -4.16 9.00 -18.43
C GLY A 271 -3.14 9.84 -17.65
N ALA A 272 -2.92 11.09 -18.08
CA ALA A 272 -2.08 12.05 -17.37
C ALA A 272 -2.58 12.25 -15.93
N PRO A 273 -1.68 12.26 -14.92
CA PRO A 273 -2.03 12.62 -13.56
C PRO A 273 -2.46 14.09 -13.44
N ALA A 274 -3.18 14.41 -12.38
CA ALA A 274 -3.63 15.78 -12.11
C ALA A 274 -2.46 16.70 -11.71
N TRP A 275 -2.61 18.00 -11.94
CA TRP A 275 -1.73 19.05 -11.43
C TRP A 275 -2.44 19.78 -10.27
N LEU A 276 -2.09 19.42 -9.03
CA LEU A 276 -2.85 19.82 -7.83
C LEU A 276 -2.25 21.02 -7.10
N GLU A 277 -2.27 22.23 -7.69
CA GLU A 277 -1.73 23.43 -7.03
C GLU A 277 -2.35 23.71 -5.65
N GLY A 278 -3.65 23.45 -5.49
CA GLY A 278 -4.34 23.61 -4.21
C GLY A 278 -3.90 22.61 -3.12
N ALA A 279 -3.12 21.59 -3.46
CA ALA A 279 -2.56 20.63 -2.51
C ALA A 279 -1.15 21.02 -2.01
N VAL A 280 -0.58 22.14 -2.48
CA VAL A 280 0.72 22.65 -2.02
C VAL A 280 0.65 23.00 -0.53
N ARG A 281 1.66 22.55 0.23
CA ARG A 281 1.84 22.83 1.65
C ARG A 281 3.29 23.30 1.86
N PRO A 282 3.56 24.54 2.31
CA PRO A 282 4.93 25.03 2.49
C PRO A 282 5.80 24.20 3.45
N ALA A 283 5.19 23.46 4.38
CA ALA A 283 5.86 22.49 5.26
C ALA A 283 5.64 21.02 4.82
N GLY A 284 5.26 20.81 3.56
CA GLY A 284 5.00 19.50 2.95
C GLY A 284 6.27 18.70 2.68
N ALA A 285 6.10 17.44 2.31
CA ALA A 285 7.21 16.57 1.99
C ALA A 285 7.89 16.97 0.67
N ARG A 286 9.20 17.24 0.73
CA ARG A 286 10.01 17.70 -0.42
C ARG A 286 10.05 16.72 -1.60
N ASN A 287 9.86 15.45 -1.32
CA ASN A 287 9.98 14.32 -2.25
C ASN A 287 8.63 13.67 -2.57
N THR A 288 7.51 14.29 -2.16
CA THR A 288 6.17 13.82 -2.49
C THR A 288 5.64 14.65 -3.67
N PRO A 289 5.46 14.06 -4.85
CA PRO A 289 4.89 14.77 -5.99
C PRO A 289 3.37 14.87 -5.83
N ILE A 290 2.83 16.04 -6.16
CA ILE A 290 1.40 16.37 -6.14
C ILE A 290 0.88 16.74 -7.53
N GLY A 291 1.78 16.89 -8.50
CA GLY A 291 1.42 17.13 -9.89
C GLY A 291 2.50 16.71 -10.87
N LEU A 292 2.13 16.05 -11.96
CA LEU A 292 2.98 15.88 -13.13
C LEU A 292 2.25 16.45 -14.34
N LEU A 293 2.98 17.14 -15.22
CA LEU A 293 2.44 17.58 -16.51
C LEU A 293 3.50 17.49 -17.61
N ARG A 294 3.04 17.33 -18.85
CA ARG A 294 3.87 17.48 -20.05
C ARG A 294 3.76 18.93 -20.49
N ARG A 295 4.81 19.71 -20.25
CA ARG A 295 4.83 21.15 -20.59
C ARG A 295 4.95 21.34 -22.09
N ASP A 296 5.77 20.52 -22.72
CA ASP A 296 6.04 20.46 -24.15
C ASP A 296 6.51 19.03 -24.49
N PRO A 297 6.70 18.66 -25.78
CA PRO A 297 7.05 17.28 -26.16
C PRO A 297 8.31 16.72 -25.51
N ARG A 298 9.18 17.58 -24.96
CA ARG A 298 10.46 17.21 -24.37
C ARG A 298 10.54 17.42 -22.87
N THR A 299 9.56 18.08 -22.24
CA THR A 299 9.66 18.48 -20.84
C THR A 299 8.61 17.82 -19.97
N LEU A 300 9.08 17.07 -18.98
CA LEU A 300 8.29 16.60 -17.84
C LEU A 300 8.42 17.59 -16.69
N SER A 301 7.31 18.18 -16.27
CA SER A 301 7.25 19.03 -15.09
C SER A 301 6.69 18.26 -13.90
N ILE A 302 7.30 18.44 -12.73
CA ILE A 302 6.86 17.89 -11.45
C ILE A 302 6.60 19.04 -10.47
N LEU A 303 5.41 19.07 -9.87
CA LEU A 303 5.05 19.89 -8.72
C LEU A 303 5.16 19.03 -7.46
N TRP A 304 5.93 19.51 -6.49
CA TRP A 304 6.16 18.86 -5.20
C TRP A 304 5.24 19.43 -4.11
N GLU A 305 4.99 18.64 -3.06
CA GLU A 305 4.11 19.05 -1.96
C GLU A 305 4.60 20.32 -1.26
N ASP A 306 5.93 20.51 -1.17
CA ASP A 306 6.57 21.73 -0.64
C ASP A 306 6.40 22.97 -1.53
N GLY A 307 5.74 22.83 -2.69
CA GLY A 307 5.50 23.90 -3.66
C GLY A 307 6.66 24.11 -4.64
N HIS A 308 7.78 23.39 -4.50
CA HIS A 308 8.85 23.43 -5.48
C HIS A 308 8.39 22.83 -6.80
N ARG A 309 9.01 23.28 -7.90
CA ARG A 309 8.75 22.76 -9.24
C ARG A 309 10.06 22.44 -9.92
N ASP A 310 10.15 21.24 -10.47
CA ASP A 310 11.25 20.83 -11.34
C ASP A 310 10.73 20.56 -12.75
N ASP A 311 11.47 21.05 -13.75
CA ASP A 311 11.24 20.80 -15.17
C ASP A 311 12.42 20.00 -15.71
N PHE A 312 12.17 18.80 -16.24
CA PHE A 312 13.19 17.87 -16.72
C PHE A 312 13.07 17.66 -18.23
N ASP A 313 14.19 17.78 -18.97
CA ASP A 313 14.24 17.27 -20.34
C ASP A 313 14.21 15.73 -20.31
N VAL A 314 13.31 15.15 -21.10
CA VAL A 314 13.09 13.70 -21.12
C VAL A 314 14.33 12.92 -21.58
N ARG A 315 15.19 13.50 -22.43
CA ARG A 315 16.45 12.86 -22.81
C ARG A 315 17.44 12.85 -21.65
N ASP A 316 17.48 13.90 -20.85
CA ASP A 316 18.34 13.95 -19.67
C ASP A 316 17.89 12.93 -18.63
N LEU A 317 16.57 12.74 -18.45
CA LEU A 317 16.04 11.64 -17.64
C LEU A 317 16.49 10.27 -18.17
N ARG A 318 16.39 10.04 -19.49
CA ARG A 318 16.85 8.80 -20.12
C ARG A 318 18.35 8.54 -19.91
N LEU A 319 19.16 9.58 -19.97
CA LEU A 319 20.61 9.54 -19.74
C LEU A 319 20.98 9.37 -18.26
N ALA A 320 20.09 9.77 -17.36
CA ALA A 320 20.19 9.59 -15.92
C ALA A 320 19.59 8.26 -15.44
N CYS A 321 19.32 7.30 -16.33
CA CYS A 321 18.78 6.00 -15.93
C CYS A 321 19.79 5.22 -15.05
N HIS A 322 19.32 4.71 -13.91
CA HIS A 322 20.11 3.95 -12.93
C HIS A 322 19.82 2.44 -12.93
N CYS A 323 19.11 1.92 -13.93
CA CYS A 323 18.84 0.49 -13.98
C CYS A 323 20.11 -0.35 -14.23
N ALA A 324 20.05 -1.64 -13.93
CA ALA A 324 21.17 -2.58 -14.10
C ALA A 324 21.68 -2.70 -15.56
N LEU A 325 20.89 -2.28 -16.56
CA LEU A 325 21.32 -2.21 -17.97
C LEU A 325 22.12 -0.95 -18.28
N CYS A 326 21.98 0.10 -17.47
CA CYS A 326 22.58 1.42 -17.70
C CYS A 326 23.73 1.71 -16.73
N VAL A 327 23.73 1.08 -15.56
CA VAL A 327 24.74 1.25 -14.51
C VAL A 327 25.09 -0.11 -13.91
N GLU A 328 26.38 -0.36 -13.73
CA GLU A 328 26.89 -1.54 -13.03
C GLU A 328 26.72 -1.36 -11.52
N GLU A 329 25.94 -2.25 -10.90
CA GLU A 329 25.43 -2.09 -9.52
C GLU A 329 26.54 -1.95 -8.45
N MET A 330 27.60 -2.74 -8.54
CA MET A 330 28.67 -2.71 -7.52
C MET A 330 29.64 -1.54 -7.67
N SER A 331 29.90 -1.10 -8.90
CA SER A 331 30.92 -0.09 -9.19
C SER A 331 30.32 1.31 -9.40
N GLY A 332 29.01 1.40 -9.63
CA GLY A 332 28.34 2.62 -10.07
C GLY A 332 28.76 3.08 -11.47
N ARG A 333 29.52 2.26 -12.21
CA ARG A 333 30.03 2.62 -13.54
C ARG A 333 28.88 2.71 -14.53
N LYS A 334 28.80 3.84 -15.25
CA LYS A 334 27.84 4.00 -16.34
C LYS A 334 28.19 3.06 -17.50
N LEU A 335 27.25 2.15 -17.79
CA LEU A 335 27.28 1.25 -18.96
C LEU A 335 26.61 1.91 -20.18
N LEU A 336 25.68 2.84 -19.94
CA LEU A 336 25.01 3.59 -20.99
C LEU A 336 25.99 4.54 -21.68
N ASP A 337 26.21 4.32 -22.99
CA ASP A 337 26.89 5.29 -23.84
C ASP A 337 25.91 6.39 -24.26
N PRO A 338 26.12 7.67 -23.85
CA PRO A 338 25.24 8.78 -24.22
C PRO A 338 25.04 8.97 -25.72
N LYS A 339 25.99 8.53 -26.55
CA LYS A 339 25.89 8.64 -28.02
C LYS A 339 24.85 7.69 -28.62
N THR A 340 24.55 6.60 -27.92
CA THR A 340 23.54 5.62 -28.36
C THR A 340 22.11 6.08 -28.06
N VAL A 341 21.95 7.09 -27.18
CA VAL A 341 20.64 7.68 -26.87
C VAL A 341 20.30 8.74 -27.91
N ARG A 342 19.29 8.42 -28.73
CA ARG A 342 18.80 9.29 -29.80
C ARG A 342 18.44 10.69 -29.30
N ALA A 343 18.60 11.69 -30.15
CA ALA A 343 18.27 13.08 -29.81
C ALA A 343 16.75 13.27 -29.60
N ASP A 344 15.94 12.55 -30.36
CA ASP A 344 14.47 12.54 -30.33
C ASP A 344 13.89 11.48 -29.39
N VAL A 345 14.69 10.96 -28.45
CA VAL A 345 14.19 10.02 -27.45
C VAL A 345 13.06 10.66 -26.64
N SER A 346 11.95 9.94 -26.50
CA SER A 346 10.79 10.38 -25.74
C SER A 346 10.14 9.19 -25.03
N PRO A 347 9.46 9.43 -23.89
CA PRO A 347 8.63 8.41 -23.30
C PRO A 347 7.49 8.06 -24.26
N ARG A 348 7.19 6.77 -24.41
CA ARG A 348 5.88 6.31 -24.92
C ARG A 348 4.87 6.31 -23.79
N GLN A 349 5.30 5.85 -22.63
CA GLN A 349 4.45 5.69 -21.45
C GLN A 349 5.23 6.02 -20.17
N ILE A 350 4.57 6.69 -19.24
CA ILE A 350 5.05 6.90 -17.87
C ILE A 350 4.06 6.23 -16.92
N VAL A 351 4.57 5.46 -15.96
CA VAL A 351 3.75 4.71 -15.00
C VAL A 351 4.18 5.02 -13.58
N SER A 352 3.22 5.12 -12.66
CA SER A 352 3.53 5.13 -11.23
C SER A 352 4.11 3.77 -10.79
N VAL A 353 5.20 3.78 -10.03
CA VAL A 353 5.79 2.59 -9.40
C VAL A 353 5.66 2.73 -7.88
N GLY A 354 4.63 2.09 -7.33
CA GLY A 354 4.21 2.36 -5.95
C GLY A 354 3.93 3.85 -5.76
N ASN A 355 4.36 4.39 -4.63
CA ASN A 355 4.27 5.83 -4.31
C ASN A 355 5.63 6.53 -4.30
N TYR A 356 6.71 5.83 -4.65
CA TYR A 356 8.08 6.33 -4.46
C TYR A 356 8.81 6.65 -5.75
N ALA A 357 8.23 6.30 -6.90
CA ALA A 357 8.92 6.34 -8.17
C ALA A 357 7.98 6.42 -9.37
N ILE A 358 8.56 6.79 -10.51
CA ILE A 358 7.95 6.63 -11.84
C ILE A 358 8.84 5.75 -12.73
N GLY A 359 8.20 4.91 -13.53
CA GLY A 359 8.82 4.09 -14.56
C GLY A 359 8.55 4.65 -15.94
N PHE A 360 9.49 4.44 -16.85
CA PHE A 360 9.40 4.92 -18.23
C PHE A 360 9.50 3.75 -19.22
N ASP A 361 8.60 3.75 -20.20
CA ASP A 361 8.76 2.99 -21.44
C ASP A 361 9.14 3.97 -22.55
N TRP A 362 10.31 3.79 -23.14
CA TRP A 362 10.93 4.73 -24.07
C TRP A 362 10.77 4.31 -25.53
N ASN A 363 10.75 5.29 -26.44
CA ASN A 363 10.65 5.02 -27.87
C ASN A 363 11.90 4.35 -28.48
N ASP A 364 13.02 4.30 -27.75
CA ASP A 364 14.25 3.58 -28.09
C ASP A 364 14.22 2.09 -27.68
N GLY A 365 13.10 1.63 -27.11
CA GLY A 365 12.90 0.24 -26.65
C GLY A 365 13.35 -0.03 -25.21
N HIS A 366 13.86 0.98 -24.50
CA HIS A 366 14.22 0.84 -23.09
C HIS A 366 12.98 0.93 -22.18
N ASN A 367 12.79 -0.01 -21.26
CA ASN A 367 11.59 -0.05 -20.40
C ASN A 367 11.85 -0.47 -18.94
N SER A 368 13.13 -0.60 -18.55
CA SER A 368 13.53 -1.03 -17.20
C SER A 368 13.88 0.14 -16.27
N GLY A 369 13.89 1.37 -16.78
CA GLY A 369 14.29 2.56 -16.04
C GLY A 369 13.21 3.00 -15.05
N ILE A 370 13.57 3.09 -13.77
CA ILE A 370 12.74 3.62 -12.70
C ILE A 370 13.48 4.80 -12.07
N HIS A 371 12.81 5.92 -11.89
CA HIS A 371 13.33 7.10 -11.22
C HIS A 371 12.57 7.28 -9.91
N SER A 372 13.29 7.15 -8.78
CA SER A 372 12.69 7.47 -7.49
C SER A 372 12.45 8.97 -7.37
N PHE A 373 11.44 9.36 -6.60
CA PHE A 373 11.14 10.76 -6.36
C PHE A 373 12.26 11.48 -5.59
N ASN A 374 13.01 10.75 -4.76
CA ASN A 374 14.24 11.25 -4.15
C ASN A 374 15.30 11.57 -5.20
N ASP A 375 15.53 10.68 -6.17
CA ASP A 375 16.53 10.89 -7.22
C ASP A 375 16.13 12.02 -8.16
N LEU A 376 14.84 12.12 -8.51
CA LEU A 376 14.32 13.21 -9.33
C LEU A 376 14.48 14.55 -8.63
N ARG A 377 14.13 14.63 -7.34
CA ARG A 377 14.30 15.85 -6.56
C ARG A 377 15.78 16.25 -6.47
N ALA A 378 16.66 15.29 -6.17
CA ALA A 378 18.11 15.54 -6.14
C ALA A 378 18.67 15.95 -7.51
N LEU A 379 18.12 15.42 -8.61
CA LEU A 379 18.51 15.77 -9.98
C LEU A 379 18.10 17.21 -10.31
N GLY A 380 16.88 17.63 -9.95
CA GLY A 380 16.39 18.99 -10.13
C GLY A 380 17.23 20.03 -9.39
N GLU A 381 17.57 19.74 -8.14
CA GLU A 381 18.43 20.60 -7.31
C GLU A 381 19.85 20.78 -7.90
N ARG A 382 20.42 19.72 -8.47
CA ARG A 382 21.72 19.76 -9.17
C ARG A 382 21.67 20.55 -10.48
N ALA A 383 20.56 20.47 -11.21
CA ALA A 383 20.37 21.21 -12.45
C ALA A 383 20.26 22.73 -12.16
N MET A 384 19.58 23.11 -11.07
CA MET A 384 19.50 24.52 -10.65
C MET A 384 20.86 25.08 -10.24
N THR A 385 21.68 24.35 -9.49
CA THR A 385 23.02 24.81 -9.08
C THR A 385 23.96 25.01 -10.26
N LYS A 386 23.94 24.12 -11.26
CA LYS A 386 24.71 24.30 -12.50
C LYS A 386 24.27 25.51 -13.32
N ASN A 387 23.00 25.91 -13.26
CA ASN A 387 22.53 27.12 -13.95
C ASN A 387 22.93 28.40 -13.22
N VAL A 388 23.11 28.36 -11.89
CA VAL A 388 23.55 29.53 -11.10
C VAL A 388 25.06 29.75 -11.20
N GLU A 389 25.87 28.69 -11.31
CA GLU A 389 27.33 28.80 -11.50
C GLU A 389 27.76 29.21 -12.93
N ASN A 390 26.85 29.16 -13.90
CA ASN A 390 27.10 29.54 -15.29
C ASN A 390 26.51 30.92 -15.68
N VAL A 391 26.13 31.75 -14.70
CA VAL A 391 25.66 33.13 -14.89
C VAL A 391 26.71 34.15 -14.46
#